data_AF-A0A524BFJ5-F1
#
_entry.id   AF-A0A524BFJ5-F1
#
_cell.length_a   1.000
_cell.length_b   1.000
_cell.length_c   1.000
_cell.angle_alpha   90.00
_cell.angle_beta   90.00
_cell.angle_gamma   90.00
#
_symmetry.space_group_name_H-M   'P 1'
#
loop_
_entity.id
_entity.type
_entity.pdbx_description
1 polymer ?
#
loop_
_entity_poly.entity_id
_entity_poly.type
_entity_poly.pdbx_seq_one_letter_code
_entity_poly.pdbx_strand_id
1 'polypeptide(L)' 'MRSPAERHAAARDRARDPLTTFRSGYDFPLDAFQETGCRALADGRSVLVAAPTGAGKTVVGEYAVHL' A
#
# COMPACT_ATOMS: atom_id res chain seq x y z
N MET A 1 -4.36 14.70 24.14
CA MET A 1 -5.55 14.29 23.36
C MET A 1 -5.52 15.08 22.06
N ARG A 2 -5.59 14.44 20.89
CA ARG A 2 -5.53 15.17 19.60
C ARG A 2 -6.79 16.01 19.38
N SER A 3 -6.65 17.22 18.87
CA SER A 3 -7.76 18.11 18.53
C SER A 3 -8.61 17.55 17.38
N PRO A 4 -9.86 17.99 17.22
CA PRO A 4 -10.67 17.63 16.04
C PRO A 4 -9.98 17.96 14.71
N ALA A 5 -9.28 19.08 14.63
CA ALA A 5 -8.55 19.51 13.45
C ALA A 5 -7.37 18.56 13.12
N GLU A 6 -6.60 18.15 14.13
CA GLU A 6 -5.50 17.19 13.95
C GLU A 6 -6.00 15.82 13.48
N ARG A 7 -7.17 15.38 13.96
CA ARG A 7 -7.80 14.13 13.49
C ARG A 7 -8.24 14.23 12.03
N HIS A 8 -8.80 15.37 11.62
CA HIS A 8 -9.23 15.60 10.25
C HIS A 8 -8.04 15.68 9.29
N ALA A 9 -6.97 16.41 9.65
CA ALA A 9 -5.74 16.46 8.87
C ALA A 9 -5.13 15.07 8.67
N ALA A 10 -4.97 14.29 9.76
CA ALA A 10 -4.46 12.93 9.67
C ALA A 10 -5.36 11.98 8.84
N ALA A 11 -6.67 12.20 8.80
CA ALA A 11 -7.57 11.47 7.93
C ALA A 11 -7.39 11.85 6.46
N ARG A 12 -7.20 13.14 6.15
CA ARG A 12 -6.92 13.62 4.79
C ARG A 12 -5.58 13.12 4.26
N ASP A 13 -4.56 13.06 5.11
CA ASP A 13 -3.24 12.57 4.72
C ASP A 13 -3.29 11.06 4.43
N ARG A 14 -4.01 10.27 5.24
CA ARG A 14 -4.28 8.86 4.93
C ARG A 14 -5.08 8.67 3.64
N ALA A 15 -5.99 9.58 3.32
CA ALA A 15 -6.73 9.54 2.06
C ALA A 15 -5.85 9.86 0.83
N ARG A 16 -4.68 10.50 1.03
CA ARG A 16 -3.68 10.73 -0.03
C ARG A 16 -2.63 9.63 -0.15
N ASP A 17 -2.63 8.64 0.74
CA ASP A 17 -1.71 7.51 0.67
C ASP A 17 -1.96 6.74 -0.65
N PRO A 18 -1.00 6.72 -1.60
CA PRO A 18 -1.17 6.03 -2.88
C PRO A 18 -1.54 4.55 -2.71
N LEU A 19 -1.06 3.91 -1.64
CA LEU A 19 -1.39 2.52 -1.33
C LEU A 19 -2.86 2.34 -0.95
N THR A 20 -3.47 3.32 -0.29
CA THR A 20 -4.90 3.28 0.08
C THR A 20 -5.77 3.28 -1.18
N THR A 21 -5.46 4.13 -2.15
CA THR A 21 -6.17 4.18 -3.44
C THR A 21 -5.91 2.90 -4.24
N PHE A 22 -4.66 2.46 -4.36
CA PHE A 22 -4.32 1.24 -5.10
C PHE A 22 -5.03 0.00 -4.55
N ARG A 23 -5.05 -0.18 -3.21
CA ARG A 23 -5.75 -1.28 -2.55
C ARG A 23 -7.24 -1.30 -2.88
N SER A 24 -7.87 -0.14 -3.02
CA SER A 24 -9.31 -0.04 -3.34
C SER A 24 -9.67 -0.57 -4.74
N GLY A 25 -8.68 -0.83 -5.60
CA GLY A 25 -8.87 -1.44 -6.91
C GLY A 25 -9.05 -2.96 -6.91
N TYR A 26 -8.87 -3.63 -5.75
CA TYR A 26 -9.06 -5.07 -5.63
C TYR A 26 -10.30 -5.39 -4.79
N ASP A 27 -11.04 -6.41 -5.22
CA ASP A 27 -12.21 -6.95 -4.48
C ASP A 27 -11.81 -7.89 -3.33
N PHE A 28 -10.50 -8.01 -3.06
CA PHE A 28 -9.92 -8.82 -2.01
C PHE A 28 -8.89 -8.02 -1.20
N PRO A 29 -8.69 -8.34 0.08
CA PRO A 29 -7.66 -7.68 0.88
C PRO A 29 -6.27 -8.10 0.40
N LEU A 30 -5.29 -7.20 0.56
CA LEU A 30 -3.90 -7.54 0.31
C LEU A 30 -3.35 -8.40 1.46
N ASP A 31 -2.52 -9.37 1.11
CA ASP A 31 -1.76 -10.14 2.08
C ASP A 31 -0.66 -9.27 2.73
N ALA A 32 -0.26 -9.61 3.96
CA ALA A 32 0.71 -8.83 4.72
C ALA A 32 2.04 -8.60 3.97
N PHE A 33 2.51 -9.59 3.20
CA PHE A 33 3.74 -9.45 2.42
C PHE A 33 3.57 -8.48 1.23
N GLN A 34 2.36 -8.41 0.65
CA GLN A 34 2.04 -7.50 -0.45
C GLN A 34 1.99 -6.06 0.08
N GLU A 35 1.29 -5.82 1.20
CA GLU A 35 1.26 -4.49 1.84
C GLU A 35 2.66 -4.02 2.23
N THR A 36 3.48 -4.91 2.78
CA THR A 36 4.87 -4.60 3.15
C THR A 36 5.71 -4.22 1.92
N GLY A 37 5.57 -4.97 0.83
CA GLY A 37 6.25 -4.67 -0.43
C GLY A 37 5.82 -3.33 -1.02
N CYS A 38 4.52 -3.07 -1.09
CA CYS A 38 4.01 -1.81 -1.62
C CYS A 38 4.44 -0.61 -0.75
N ARG A 39 4.42 -0.72 0.58
CA ARG A 39 4.93 0.35 1.45
C ARG A 39 6.41 0.62 1.25
N ALA A 40 7.24 -0.41 1.12
CA ALA A 40 8.66 -0.22 0.85
C ALA A 40 8.90 0.48 -0.50
N LEU A 41 8.12 0.14 -1.53
CA LEU A 41 8.15 0.84 -2.82
C LEU A 41 7.70 2.30 -2.70
N ALA A 42 6.62 2.57 -1.93
CA ALA A 42 6.12 3.92 -1.68
C ALA A 42 7.16 4.81 -0.97
N ASP A 43 7.98 4.20 -0.09
CA ASP A 43 9.11 4.84 0.58
C ASP A 43 10.36 5.00 -0.32
N GLY A 44 10.26 4.69 -1.62
CA GLY A 44 11.36 4.80 -2.59
C GLY A 44 12.44 3.71 -2.44
N ARG A 45 12.13 2.58 -1.80
CA ARG A 45 13.08 1.47 -1.58
C ARG A 45 12.90 0.39 -2.64
N SER A 46 13.97 -0.33 -2.95
CA SER A 46 13.91 -1.55 -3.75
C SER A 46 13.37 -2.73 -2.94
N VAL A 47 12.64 -3.64 -3.58
CA VAL A 47 12.01 -4.80 -2.93
C VAL A 47 12.32 -6.10 -3.70
N LEU A 48 12.62 -7.17 -2.97
CA LEU A 48 12.65 -8.55 -3.49
C LEU A 48 11.53 -9.36 -2.85
N VAL A 49 10.61 -9.88 -3.66
CA VAL A 49 9.48 -10.69 -3.18
C VAL A 49 9.73 -12.17 -3.47
N ALA A 50 10.07 -12.93 -2.43
CA ALA A 50 10.24 -14.38 -2.49
C ALA A 50 8.98 -15.12 -2.04
N ALA A 51 7.94 -15.10 -2.87
CA ALA A 51 6.67 -15.81 -2.64
C ALA A 51 6.40 -16.84 -3.75
N PRO A 52 5.76 -17.99 -3.45
CA PRO A 52 5.49 -19.03 -4.44
C PRO A 52 4.53 -18.53 -5.54
N THR A 53 4.52 -19.22 -6.67
CA THR A 53 3.51 -18.96 -7.72
C THR A 53 2.11 -19.20 -7.17
N GLY A 54 1.17 -18.34 -7.55
CA GLY A 54 -0.20 -18.35 -7.01
C GLY A 54 -0.41 -17.51 -5.75
N ALA A 55 0.64 -17.09 -5.04
CA ALA A 55 0.53 -16.23 -3.85
C ALA A 55 0.21 -14.75 -4.18
N GLY A 56 0.04 -14.38 -5.44
CA GLY A 56 -0.30 -13.00 -5.82
C GLY A 56 0.87 -12.01 -5.75
N LYS A 57 2.14 -12.45 -5.86
CA LYS A 57 3.30 -11.53 -5.87
C LYS A 57 3.23 -10.44 -6.95
N THR A 58 2.44 -10.65 -8.01
CA THR A 58 2.19 -9.68 -9.09
C THR A 58 1.65 -8.36 -8.56
N VAL A 59 0.86 -8.35 -7.49
CA VAL A 59 0.31 -7.12 -6.89
C VAL A 59 1.40 -6.12 -6.52
N VAL A 60 2.53 -6.60 -5.98
CA VAL A 60 3.67 -5.71 -5.62
C VAL A 60 4.32 -5.14 -6.88
N GLY A 61 4.39 -5.92 -7.96
CA GLY A 61 4.87 -5.45 -9.26
C GLY A 61 3.93 -4.44 -9.91
N GLU A 62 2.61 -4.67 -9.84
CA GLU A 62 1.58 -3.75 -10.32
C GLU A 62 1.65 -2.42 -9.58
N TYR A 63 1.87 -2.44 -8.26
CA TYR A 63 2.08 -1.22 -7.49
C TYR A 63 3.33 -0.45 -7.93
N ALA A 64 4.43 -1.14 -8.23
CA ALA A 64 5.65 -0.48 -8.72
C ALA A 64 5.44 0.28 -10.04
N VAL A 65 4.52 -0.18 -10.89
CA VAL A 65 4.14 0.51 -12.15
C VAL A 65 3.15 1.65 -11.90
N HIS A 66 2.39 1.60 -10.81
CA HIS A 66 1.38 2.58 -10.45
C HIS A 66 1.95 3.88 -9.85
N LEU A 67 3.13 3.82 -9.22
CA LEU A 67 3.85 4.98 -8.65
C LEU A 67 4.27 5.99 -9.73
#